data_AF-A0A8T0IA24-F1
#
_entry.id   AF-A0A8T0IA24-F1
#
_cell.length_a   1.000
_cell.length_b   1.000
_cell.length_c   1.000
_cell.angle_alpha   90.00
_cell.angle_beta   90.00
_cell.angle_gamma   90.00
#
_symmetry.space_group_name_H-M   'P 1'
#
loop_
_entity.id
_entity.type
_entity.pdbx_description
1 polymer ?
#
loop_
_entity_poly.entity_id
_entity_poly.type
_entity_poly.pdbx_seq_one_letter_code
_entity_poly.pdbx_strand_id
1 'polypeptide(L)'
;MTWELQEEMLAKWISLSCPKPNPEGLWNHEWKKHGTCTWMDRLTYFETAIALHHDYNILEAFHLEGIYPNGQMYDLLDLHQVLENYIGEEPLITCSFNDFYQVSQIYEVFICLDKFQFLPLPCPTAANFKTNCRTPRALFPEFNPLGGPPSCPVHPPSDHVHTPVSYCTDPTLLPLDELNPIYEEKLDFYLDSIDSELASDEDEYQNFLRRNELERDEELDFF
;
A
#
# COMPACT_ATOMS: atom_id res chain seq x y z
N MET A 1 0.76 18.71 -0.09
CA MET A 1 0.67 17.75 -1.19
C MET A 1 1.29 18.41 -2.40
N THR A 2 2.25 17.74 -3.04
CA THR A 2 2.90 18.23 -4.26
C THR A 2 1.96 18.02 -5.46
N TRP A 3 2.24 18.71 -6.57
CA TRP A 3 1.45 18.56 -7.79
C TRP A 3 1.64 17.18 -8.43
N GLU A 4 2.88 16.65 -8.41
CA GLU A 4 3.23 15.31 -8.91
C GLU A 4 2.43 14.22 -8.18
N LEU A 5 2.41 14.26 -6.85
CA LEU A 5 1.64 13.31 -6.05
C LEU A 5 0.12 13.42 -6.33
N GLN A 6 -0.37 14.64 -6.56
CA GLN A 6 -1.79 14.84 -6.87
C GLN A 6 -2.16 14.21 -8.23
N GLU A 7 -1.31 14.32 -9.25
CA GLU A 7 -1.52 13.66 -10.54
C GLU A 7 -1.54 12.14 -10.41
N GLU A 8 -0.60 11.59 -9.63
CA GLU A 8 -0.55 10.16 -9.33
C GLU A 8 -1.80 9.66 -8.60
N MET A 9 -2.25 10.40 -7.59
CA MET A 9 -3.47 10.10 -6.86
C MET A 9 -4.72 10.22 -7.74
N LEU A 10 -4.76 11.17 -8.68
CA LEU A 10 -5.85 11.27 -9.66
C LEU A 10 -5.88 10.10 -10.65
N ALA A 11 -4.75 9.44 -10.90
CA ALA A 11 -4.69 8.28 -11.77
C ALA A 11 -5.04 6.98 -11.03
N LYS A 12 -4.57 6.83 -9.78
CA LYS A 12 -4.58 5.54 -9.05
C LYS A 12 -5.57 5.47 -7.90
N TRP A 13 -6.01 6.61 -7.38
CA TRP A 13 -6.90 6.70 -6.23
C TRP A 13 -8.08 7.63 -6.50
N ILE A 14 -8.81 7.27 -7.54
CA ILE A 14 -9.97 8.00 -8.03
C ILE A 14 -11.18 7.86 -7.10
N SER A 15 -11.97 8.92 -7.03
CA SER A 15 -13.29 8.86 -6.41
C SER A 15 -14.33 8.45 -7.45
N LEU A 16 -15.02 7.34 -7.19
CA LEU A 16 -16.15 6.86 -8.00
C LEU A 16 -17.51 7.35 -7.46
N SER A 17 -17.52 8.39 -6.61
CA SER A 17 -18.73 8.88 -5.97
C SER A 17 -19.66 9.62 -6.94
N CYS A 18 -20.96 9.51 -6.67
CA CYS A 18 -22.03 10.23 -7.35
C CYS A 18 -22.48 11.45 -6.52
N PRO A 19 -23.01 12.53 -7.14
CA PRO A 19 -23.30 12.73 -8.57
C PRO A 19 -22.10 13.21 -9.40
N LYS A 20 -21.00 13.61 -8.75
CA LYS A 20 -19.74 13.96 -9.39
C LYS A 20 -18.59 13.38 -8.56
N PRO A 21 -17.53 12.86 -9.20
CA PRO A 21 -16.31 12.48 -8.51
C PRO A 21 -15.82 13.58 -7.57
N ASN A 22 -15.43 13.22 -6.35
CA ASN A 22 -14.81 14.13 -5.40
C ASN A 22 -13.51 13.52 -4.81
N PRO A 23 -12.41 13.53 -5.58
CA PRO A 23 -11.13 12.95 -5.14
C PRO A 23 -10.60 13.59 -3.86
N GLU A 24 -10.61 14.92 -3.74
CA GLU A 24 -10.14 15.60 -2.53
C GLU A 24 -10.95 15.23 -1.28
N GLY A 25 -12.27 15.08 -1.44
CA GLY A 25 -13.15 14.63 -0.37
C GLY A 25 -12.82 13.21 0.10
N LEU A 26 -12.60 12.29 -0.84
CA LEU A 26 -12.13 10.94 -0.55
C LEU A 26 -10.80 10.95 0.19
N TRP A 27 -9.78 11.62 -0.34
CA TRP A 27 -8.46 11.64 0.27
C TRP A 27 -8.48 12.30 1.67
N ASN A 28 -9.27 13.35 1.86
CA ASN A 28 -9.43 13.97 3.18
C ASN A 28 -10.16 13.06 4.17
N HIS A 29 -11.14 12.28 3.72
CA HIS A 29 -11.81 11.27 4.55
C HIS A 29 -10.82 10.19 5.00
N GLU A 30 -10.10 9.61 4.03
CA GLU A 30 -9.13 8.54 4.26
C GLU A 30 -7.99 8.99 5.17
N TRP A 31 -7.47 10.21 4.97
CA TRP A 31 -6.49 10.79 5.88
C TRP A 31 -7.04 10.92 7.31
N LYS A 32 -8.22 11.54 7.48
CA LYS A 32 -8.77 11.81 8.81
C LYS A 32 -9.13 10.55 9.58
N LYS A 33 -9.60 9.52 8.87
CA LYS A 33 -10.12 8.29 9.47
C LYS A 33 -9.04 7.23 9.66
N HIS A 34 -8.08 7.14 8.75
CA HIS A 34 -7.07 6.08 8.72
C HIS A 34 -5.65 6.66 8.86
N GLY A 35 -5.30 7.66 8.05
CA GLY A 35 -3.95 8.24 8.05
C GLY A 35 -3.51 8.83 9.39
N THR A 36 -4.41 9.51 10.12
CA THR A 36 -4.13 10.08 11.46
C THR A 36 -3.84 9.04 12.53
N CYS A 37 -4.12 7.76 12.28
CA CYS A 37 -3.81 6.64 13.18
C CYS A 37 -2.47 5.98 12.85
N THR A 38 -1.79 6.45 11.82
CA THR A 38 -0.42 6.04 11.48
C THR A 38 0.60 6.95 12.16
N TRP A 39 1.87 6.55 12.13
CA TRP A 39 2.98 7.39 12.59
C TRP A 39 3.42 8.43 11.53
N MET A 40 2.84 8.37 10.33
CA MET A 40 3.22 9.20 9.18
C MET A 40 2.50 10.55 9.21
N ASP A 41 3.15 11.58 8.67
CA ASP A 41 2.44 12.79 8.28
C ASP A 41 1.60 12.58 7.01
N ARG A 42 0.78 13.57 6.66
CA ARG A 42 -0.15 13.48 5.54
C ARG A 42 0.53 13.25 4.19
N LEU A 43 1.66 13.90 3.94
CA LEU A 43 2.39 13.74 2.68
C LEU A 43 2.95 12.33 2.58
N THR A 44 3.71 11.92 3.59
CA THR A 44 4.33 10.59 3.67
C THR A 44 3.30 9.46 3.56
N TYR A 45 2.12 9.61 4.17
CA TYR A 45 1.02 8.65 4.08
C TYR A 45 0.54 8.42 2.63
N PHE A 46 0.34 9.49 1.87
CA PHE A 46 -0.13 9.37 0.49
C PHE A 46 0.97 8.90 -0.46
N GLU A 47 2.21 9.35 -0.28
CA GLU A 47 3.36 8.85 -1.06
C GLU A 47 3.54 7.35 -0.83
N THR A 48 3.48 6.90 0.42
CA THR A 48 3.55 5.48 0.78
C THR A 48 2.40 4.70 0.15
N ALA A 49 1.15 5.18 0.23
CA ALA A 49 0.02 4.49 -0.38
C ALA A 49 0.16 4.31 -1.90
N ILE A 50 0.68 5.32 -2.61
CA ILE A 50 0.94 5.23 -4.05
C ILE A 50 2.10 4.28 -4.37
N ALA A 51 3.18 4.31 -3.58
CA ALA A 51 4.30 3.37 -3.72
C ALA A 51 3.84 1.91 -3.53
N LEU A 52 3.05 1.63 -2.49
CA LEU A 52 2.53 0.29 -2.22
C LEU A 52 1.59 -0.21 -3.33
N HIS A 53 0.79 0.68 -3.93
CA HIS A 53 -0.02 0.33 -5.10
C HIS A 53 0.85 -0.10 -6.30
N HIS A 54 2.04 0.47 -6.45
CA HIS A 54 2.99 0.04 -7.48
C HIS A 54 3.64 -1.30 -7.15
N ASP A 55 4.14 -1.44 -5.93
CA ASP A 55 4.90 -2.63 -5.52
C ASP A 55 4.00 -3.88 -5.52
N TYR A 56 2.73 -3.72 -5.15
CA TYR A 56 1.74 -4.80 -5.10
C TYR A 56 0.69 -4.69 -6.21
N ASN A 57 1.15 -4.66 -7.47
CA ASN A 57 0.28 -4.53 -8.64
C ASN A 57 -0.58 -5.79 -8.89
N ILE A 58 -1.76 -5.82 -8.26
CA ILE A 58 -2.73 -6.94 -8.34
C ILE A 58 -3.15 -7.26 -9.79
N LEU A 59 -3.33 -6.24 -10.63
CA LEU A 59 -3.77 -6.46 -12.00
C LEU A 59 -2.67 -7.13 -12.83
N GLU A 60 -1.42 -6.73 -12.63
CA GLU A 60 -0.26 -7.38 -13.24
C GLU A 60 -0.12 -8.83 -12.79
N ALA A 61 -0.25 -9.10 -11.48
CA ALA A 61 -0.24 -10.45 -10.94
C ALA A 61 -1.24 -11.37 -11.65
N PHE A 62 -2.47 -10.91 -11.84
CA PHE A 62 -3.49 -11.64 -12.60
C PHE A 62 -3.14 -11.80 -14.08
N HIS A 63 -2.66 -10.75 -14.74
CA HIS A 63 -2.31 -10.80 -16.15
C HIS A 63 -1.18 -11.78 -16.47
N LEU A 64 -0.18 -11.90 -15.59
CA LEU A 64 0.92 -12.86 -15.73
C LEU A 64 0.42 -14.31 -15.78
N GLU A 65 -0.69 -14.60 -15.10
CA GLU A 65 -1.33 -15.91 -15.05
C GLU A 65 -2.54 -16.04 -16.02
N GLY A 66 -2.71 -15.07 -16.93
CA GLY A 66 -3.76 -15.11 -17.95
C GLY A 66 -5.18 -14.83 -17.42
N ILE A 67 -5.30 -14.18 -16.26
CA ILE A 67 -6.57 -13.77 -15.65
C ILE A 67 -6.82 -12.29 -15.99
N TYR A 68 -7.96 -11.99 -16.60
CA TYR A 68 -8.27 -10.65 -17.11
C TYR A 68 -9.66 -10.15 -16.68
N PRO A 69 -9.84 -8.82 -16.52
CA PRO A 69 -11.15 -8.18 -16.35
C PRO A 69 -11.93 -8.22 -17.66
N ASN A 70 -12.49 -9.38 -18.01
CA ASN A 70 -13.10 -9.66 -19.31
C ASN A 70 -14.55 -10.18 -19.17
N GLY A 71 -15.17 -9.99 -18.00
CA GLY A 71 -16.52 -10.44 -17.70
C GLY A 71 -16.64 -11.96 -17.49
N GLN A 72 -15.53 -12.68 -17.32
CA GLN A 72 -15.54 -14.11 -17.04
C GLN A 72 -15.61 -14.42 -15.53
N MET A 73 -16.00 -15.66 -15.23
CA MET A 73 -16.01 -16.21 -13.87
C MET A 73 -14.72 -16.96 -13.59
N TYR A 74 -14.02 -16.59 -12.53
CA TYR A 74 -12.78 -17.26 -12.09
C TYR A 74 -13.03 -17.99 -10.77
N ASP A 75 -12.34 -19.11 -10.57
CA ASP A 75 -12.35 -19.83 -9.29
C ASP A 75 -11.57 -19.04 -8.23
N LEU A 76 -12.18 -18.84 -7.06
CA LEU A 76 -11.60 -18.06 -5.98
C LEU A 76 -10.29 -18.67 -5.48
N LEU A 77 -10.18 -20.01 -5.48
CA LEU A 77 -8.95 -20.69 -5.10
C LEU A 77 -7.80 -20.32 -6.04
N ASP A 78 -8.06 -20.29 -7.35
CA ASP A 78 -7.05 -19.90 -8.33
C ASP A 78 -6.65 -18.43 -8.15
N LEU A 79 -7.63 -17.54 -7.95
CA LEU A 79 -7.35 -16.12 -7.67
C LEU A 79 -6.50 -15.94 -6.41
N HIS A 80 -6.84 -16.63 -5.32
CA HIS A 80 -6.04 -16.59 -4.09
C HIS A 80 -4.61 -17.10 -4.33
N GLN A 81 -4.45 -18.23 -5.02
CA GLN A 81 -3.14 -18.83 -5.27
C GLN A 81 -2.24 -17.93 -6.12
N VAL A 82 -2.80 -17.29 -7.16
CA VAL A 82 -2.05 -16.33 -7.99
C VAL A 82 -1.52 -15.18 -7.14
N LEU A 83 -2.38 -14.59 -6.31
CA LEU A 83 -1.98 -13.44 -5.50
C LEU A 83 -1.04 -13.83 -4.36
N GLU A 84 -1.25 -14.97 -3.72
CA GLU A 84 -0.35 -15.49 -2.68
C GLU A 84 1.06 -15.73 -3.25
N ASN A 85 1.16 -16.31 -4.46
CA ASN A 85 2.45 -16.52 -5.11
C ASN A 85 3.15 -15.22 -5.50
N TYR A 86 2.37 -14.20 -5.89
CA TYR A 86 2.91 -12.90 -6.31
C TYR A 86 3.34 -12.03 -5.11
N ILE A 87 2.53 -12.01 -4.05
CA ILE A 87 2.73 -11.17 -2.86
C ILE A 87 3.68 -11.85 -1.86
N GLY A 88 3.65 -13.17 -1.78
CA GLY A 88 4.38 -13.97 -0.78
C GLY A 88 3.57 -14.27 0.49
N GLU A 89 2.34 -13.75 0.61
CA GLU A 89 1.41 -13.98 1.72
C GLU A 89 -0.04 -14.02 1.22
N GLU A 90 -0.95 -14.67 1.95
CA GLU A 90 -2.37 -14.83 1.55
C GLU A 90 -3.15 -13.51 1.69
N PRO A 91 -3.58 -12.84 0.59
CA PRO A 91 -4.44 -11.66 0.67
C PRO A 91 -5.91 -12.06 0.85
N LEU A 92 -6.75 -11.09 1.23
CA LEU A 92 -8.21 -11.28 1.30
C LEU A 92 -8.88 -10.77 0.03
N ILE A 93 -9.76 -11.57 -0.57
CA ILE A 93 -10.56 -11.18 -1.72
C ILE A 93 -12.00 -10.97 -1.28
N THR A 94 -12.53 -9.78 -1.51
CA THR A 94 -13.95 -9.47 -1.26
C THR A 94 -14.72 -9.35 -2.56
N CYS A 95 -16.00 -9.68 -2.47
CA CYS A 95 -16.96 -9.55 -3.53
C CYS A 95 -18.06 -8.55 -3.19
N SER A 96 -18.56 -7.89 -4.23
CA SER A 96 -19.89 -7.30 -4.24
C SER A 96 -20.85 -8.23 -5.00
N PHE A 97 -22.16 -7.98 -4.90
CA PHE A 97 -23.16 -8.74 -5.64
C PHE A 97 -23.59 -7.96 -6.88
N ASN A 98 -23.49 -8.60 -8.04
CA ASN A 98 -23.95 -8.03 -9.31
C ASN A 98 -25.44 -8.38 -9.49
N ASP A 99 -26.32 -7.39 -9.33
CA ASP A 99 -27.78 -7.61 -9.44
C ASP A 99 -28.24 -7.95 -10.87
N PHE A 100 -27.50 -7.56 -11.90
CA PHE A 100 -27.89 -7.86 -13.28
C PHE A 100 -27.64 -9.33 -13.62
N TYR A 101 -26.45 -9.83 -13.30
CA TYR A 101 -26.07 -11.22 -13.56
C TYR A 101 -26.43 -12.18 -12.42
N GLN A 102 -26.83 -11.67 -11.26
CA GLN A 102 -27.14 -12.43 -10.05
C GLN A 102 -25.96 -13.28 -9.54
N VAL A 103 -24.73 -12.74 -9.64
CA VAL A 103 -23.48 -13.42 -9.23
C VAL A 103 -22.63 -12.55 -8.31
N SER A 104 -21.72 -13.17 -7.56
CA SER A 104 -20.66 -12.42 -6.87
C SER A 104 -19.64 -11.92 -7.89
N GLN A 105 -19.18 -10.68 -7.75
CA GLN A 105 -18.10 -10.10 -8.55
C GLN A 105 -16.97 -9.64 -7.65
N ILE A 106 -15.71 -9.76 -8.11
CA ILE A 106 -14.54 -9.24 -7.41
C ILE A 106 -14.74 -7.74 -7.18
N TYR A 107 -14.47 -7.28 -5.95
CA TYR A 107 -14.67 -5.90 -5.53
C TYR A 107 -13.41 -5.28 -4.95
N GLU A 108 -12.86 -5.83 -3.87
CA GLU A 108 -11.61 -5.35 -3.27
C GLU A 108 -10.65 -6.53 -3.01
N VAL A 109 -9.35 -6.21 -3.01
CA VAL A 109 -8.29 -7.10 -2.53
C VAL A 109 -7.59 -6.39 -1.38
N PHE A 110 -7.46 -7.06 -0.24
CA PHE A 110 -6.76 -6.53 0.92
C PHE A 110 -5.44 -7.26 1.10
N ILE A 111 -4.36 -6.49 1.24
CA ILE A 111 -3.03 -6.95 1.57
C ILE A 111 -2.70 -6.43 2.97
N CYS A 112 -2.23 -7.30 3.85
CA CYS A 112 -1.78 -6.90 5.18
C CYS A 112 -0.27 -6.76 5.19
N LEU A 113 0.18 -5.62 5.72
CA LEU A 113 1.58 -5.22 5.70
C LEU A 113 2.03 -4.91 7.11
N ASP A 114 3.31 -5.15 7.41
CA ASP A 114 3.88 -4.71 8.67
C ASP A 114 3.93 -3.18 8.75
N LYS A 115 3.80 -2.66 9.97
CA LYS A 115 3.59 -1.22 10.24
C LYS A 115 4.76 -0.32 9.82
N PHE A 116 5.97 -0.86 9.68
CA PHE A 116 7.17 -0.05 9.53
C PHE A 116 7.90 -0.29 8.22
N GLN A 117 8.05 -1.55 7.81
CA GLN A 117 8.76 -1.91 6.58
C GLN A 117 7.80 -2.14 5.41
N PHE A 118 6.49 -2.20 5.68
CA PHE A 118 5.45 -2.47 4.70
C PHE A 118 5.68 -3.77 3.90
N LEU A 119 6.31 -4.75 4.55
CA LEU A 119 6.46 -6.10 4.03
C LEU A 119 5.18 -6.90 4.26
N PRO A 120 4.84 -7.85 3.38
CA PRO A 120 3.65 -8.68 3.53
C PRO A 120 3.69 -9.49 4.83
N LEU A 121 2.52 -9.60 5.46
CA LEU A 121 2.32 -10.49 6.61
C LEU A 121 0.92 -11.15 6.53
N PRO A 122 0.70 -12.25 7.25
CA PRO A 122 -0.61 -12.89 7.29
C PRO A 122 -1.70 -11.93 7.78
N CYS A 123 -2.75 -11.75 6.98
CA CYS A 123 -3.88 -10.93 7.40
C CYS A 123 -4.57 -11.51 8.64
N PRO A 124 -5.07 -10.66 9.58
CA PRO A 124 -5.86 -11.12 10.70
C PRO A 124 -7.11 -11.86 10.23
N THR A 125 -7.06 -13.19 10.19
CA THR A 125 -8.22 -14.00 9.90
C THR A 125 -9.06 -14.08 11.16
N ALA A 126 -10.10 -13.25 11.29
CA ALA A 126 -11.26 -13.77 12.02
C ALA A 126 -11.69 -15.03 11.25
N ALA A 127 -12.07 -16.10 11.94
CA ALA A 127 -12.38 -17.41 11.33
C ALA A 127 -13.44 -17.37 10.20
N ASN A 128 -14.06 -16.21 9.95
CA ASN A 128 -15.10 -15.96 8.96
C ASN A 128 -14.69 -14.98 7.83
N PHE A 129 -13.44 -14.48 7.78
CA PHE A 129 -13.04 -13.37 6.90
C PHE A 129 -12.16 -13.74 5.70
N LYS A 130 -12.10 -15.01 5.27
CA LYS A 130 -11.33 -15.35 4.04
C LYS A 130 -11.91 -14.71 2.78
N THR A 131 -13.25 -14.69 2.66
CA THR A 131 -13.98 -14.00 1.60
C THR A 131 -15.46 -13.86 1.95
N ASN A 132 -16.13 -12.81 1.45
CA ASN A 132 -17.59 -12.66 1.51
C ASN A 132 -18.30 -13.06 0.19
N CYS A 133 -17.58 -13.63 -0.77
CA CYS A 133 -18.16 -14.13 -2.02
C CYS A 133 -19.15 -15.28 -1.74
N ARG A 134 -20.32 -15.24 -2.40
CA ARG A 134 -21.42 -16.21 -2.16
C ARG A 134 -21.18 -17.58 -2.79
N THR A 135 -20.28 -17.65 -3.77
CA THR A 135 -19.99 -18.83 -4.56
C THR A 135 -18.48 -19.03 -4.66
N PRO A 136 -17.99 -20.26 -4.90
CA PRO A 136 -16.56 -20.53 -5.09
C PRO A 136 -15.94 -19.85 -6.32
N ARG A 137 -16.78 -19.24 -7.17
CA ARG A 137 -16.37 -18.50 -8.37
C ARG A 137 -16.89 -17.08 -8.30
N ALA A 138 -16.14 -16.13 -8.81
CA ALA A 138 -16.51 -14.73 -8.89
C ALA A 138 -16.31 -14.15 -10.29
N LEU A 139 -17.18 -13.22 -10.67
CA LEU A 139 -17.08 -12.45 -11.90
C LEU A 139 -15.93 -11.46 -11.78
N PHE A 140 -15.03 -11.43 -12.76
CA PHE A 140 -14.08 -10.33 -12.94
C PHE A 140 -14.66 -9.37 -13.99
N PRO A 141 -15.32 -8.27 -13.57
CA PRO A 141 -16.04 -7.41 -14.50
C PRO A 141 -15.12 -6.77 -15.54
N GLU A 142 -15.60 -6.71 -16.79
CA GLU A 142 -14.96 -5.91 -17.81
C GLU A 142 -15.17 -4.42 -17.53
N PHE A 143 -14.13 -3.62 -17.77
CA PHE A 143 -14.29 -2.17 -17.76
C PHE A 143 -15.13 -1.76 -18.98
N ASN A 144 -16.37 -1.32 -18.76
CA ASN A 144 -17.23 -0.82 -19.83
C ASN A 144 -17.17 0.72 -19.88
N PRO A 145 -16.38 1.33 -20.80
CA PRO A 145 -16.29 2.78 -20.93
C PRO A 145 -17.58 3.43 -21.48
N LEU A 146 -18.51 2.65 -22.05
CA LEU A 146 -19.79 3.11 -22.58
C LEU A 146 -20.96 2.90 -21.61
N GLY A 147 -20.75 2.05 -20.60
CA GLY A 147 -21.57 2.04 -19.41
C GLY A 147 -21.25 3.33 -18.68
N GLY A 148 -22.07 4.37 -18.87
CA GLY A 148 -22.08 5.50 -17.94
C GLY A 148 -22.10 4.95 -16.50
N PRO A 149 -21.56 5.70 -15.51
CA PRO A 149 -21.53 5.23 -14.12
C PRO A 149 -22.88 4.58 -13.81
N PRO A 150 -22.92 3.33 -13.31
CA PRO A 150 -24.16 2.57 -13.14
C PRO A 150 -25.16 3.53 -12.54
N SER A 151 -26.27 3.78 -13.25
CA SER A 151 -27.26 4.82 -12.95
C SER A 151 -27.34 4.98 -11.43
N CYS A 152 -26.79 6.09 -10.90
CA CYS A 152 -26.32 6.17 -9.52
C CYS A 152 -27.30 5.43 -8.60
N PRO A 153 -26.89 4.31 -7.97
CA PRO A 153 -27.79 3.59 -7.09
C PRO A 153 -28.33 4.57 -6.05
N VAL A 154 -29.63 4.53 -5.78
CA VAL A 154 -30.31 5.40 -4.79
C VAL A 154 -29.88 5.07 -3.35
N HIS A 155 -28.92 4.16 -3.20
CA HIS A 155 -28.29 3.81 -1.94
C HIS A 155 -26.96 4.57 -1.80
N PRO A 156 -26.66 5.07 -0.58
CA PRO A 156 -25.40 5.79 -0.35
C PRO A 156 -24.23 4.92 -0.80
N PRO A 157 -23.24 5.48 -1.52
CA PRO A 157 -22.03 4.74 -1.85
C PRO A 157 -21.42 4.22 -0.55
N SER A 158 -21.09 2.94 -0.52
CA SER A 158 -20.17 2.43 0.47
C SER A 158 -18.82 3.09 0.16
N ASP A 159 -18.43 4.08 0.95
CA ASP A 159 -17.20 4.89 0.83
C ASP A 159 -15.94 4.06 1.10
N HIS A 160 -15.75 2.95 0.40
CA HIS A 160 -14.73 1.96 0.72
C HIS A 160 -13.89 1.71 -0.54
N VAL A 161 -12.95 2.64 -0.76
CA VAL A 161 -11.63 2.29 -1.30
C VAL A 161 -10.73 2.39 -0.08
N HIS A 162 -10.62 1.28 0.65
CA HIS A 162 -9.89 1.29 1.89
C HIS A 162 -8.38 1.30 1.64
N THR A 163 -7.75 2.23 2.32
CA THR A 163 -6.31 2.29 2.59
C THR A 163 -5.84 1.12 3.44
N PRO A 164 -4.52 0.98 3.71
CA PRO A 164 -4.06 0.08 4.76
C PRO A 164 -4.86 0.36 6.04
N VAL A 165 -5.83 -0.51 6.33
CA VAL A 165 -6.72 -0.34 7.47
C VAL A 165 -5.91 -0.70 8.70
N SER A 166 -5.14 0.24 9.22
CA SER A 166 -4.98 0.28 10.66
C SER A 166 -6.37 0.63 11.18
N TYR A 167 -7.14 -0.36 11.63
CA TYR A 167 -8.12 -0.06 12.66
C TYR A 167 -7.34 0.76 13.69
N CYS A 168 -7.84 1.95 14.04
CA CYS A 168 -7.30 2.69 15.17
C CYS A 168 -7.60 1.82 16.40
N THR A 169 -6.79 0.78 16.62
CA THR A 169 -6.76 0.06 17.89
C THR A 169 -6.31 1.12 18.84
N ASP A 170 -7.22 1.50 19.75
CA ASP A 170 -6.92 2.41 20.84
C ASP A 170 -5.51 2.07 21.37
N PRO A 171 -4.54 3.00 21.28
CA PRO A 171 -3.17 2.76 21.73
C PRO A 171 -3.10 2.31 23.20
N THR A 172 -4.16 2.55 23.97
CA THR A 172 -4.28 2.10 25.37
C THR A 172 -4.68 0.62 25.52
N LEU A 173 -5.03 -0.08 24.44
CA LEU A 173 -5.40 -1.50 24.45
C LEU A 173 -4.26 -2.44 24.05
N LEU A 174 -3.09 -1.92 23.64
CA LEU A 174 -1.87 -2.72 23.57
C LEU A 174 -1.20 -2.69 24.95
N PRO A 175 -0.89 -3.84 25.57
CA PRO A 175 -0.09 -3.86 26.79
C PRO A 175 1.24 -3.15 26.52
N LEU A 176 1.51 -2.06 27.25
CA LEU A 176 2.75 -1.28 27.13
C LEU A 176 4.01 -2.14 27.32
N ASP A 177 3.86 -3.31 27.93
CA ASP A 177 4.93 -4.25 28.23
C ASP A 177 5.43 -5.06 27.01
N GLU A 178 4.65 -5.13 25.91
CA GLU A 178 5.06 -5.85 24.68
C GLU A 178 5.70 -4.94 23.62
N LEU A 179 5.50 -3.62 23.71
CA LEU A 179 6.07 -2.65 22.76
C LEU A 179 7.51 -2.25 23.11
N ASN A 180 7.90 -2.29 24.39
CA ASN A 180 9.19 -1.78 24.83
C ASN A 180 10.41 -2.55 24.28
N PRO A 181 10.44 -3.89 24.28
CA PRO A 181 11.62 -4.63 23.82
C PRO A 181 11.85 -4.53 22.30
N ILE A 182 10.76 -4.54 21.51
CA ILE A 182 10.82 -4.50 20.05
C ILE A 182 11.17 -3.09 19.55
N TYR A 183 10.70 -2.05 20.24
CA TYR A 183 11.07 -0.67 19.91
C TYR A 183 12.52 -0.36 20.28
N GLU A 184 13.03 -0.86 21.42
CA GLU A 184 14.44 -0.68 21.80
C GLU A 184 15.38 -1.40 20.83
N GLU A 185 15.10 -2.67 20.47
CA GLU A 185 15.94 -3.43 19.53
C GLU A 185 15.95 -2.83 18.11
N LYS A 186 14.82 -2.28 17.65
CA LYS A 186 14.75 -1.59 16.35
C LYS A 186 15.38 -0.20 16.36
N LEU A 187 15.32 0.51 17.48
CA LEU A 187 15.98 1.80 17.63
C LEU A 187 17.50 1.61 17.63
N ASP A 188 18.00 0.57 18.30
CA ASP A 188 19.42 0.21 18.29
C ASP A 188 19.89 -0.14 16.88
N PHE A 189 19.12 -0.94 16.12
CA PHE A 189 19.45 -1.26 14.72
C PHE A 189 19.48 -0.01 13.82
N TYR A 190 18.54 0.92 14.00
CA TYR A 190 18.49 2.15 13.22
C TYR A 190 19.62 3.12 13.57
N LEU A 191 19.97 3.22 14.86
CA LEU A 191 21.10 4.02 15.34
C LEU A 191 22.44 3.45 14.84
N ASP A 192 22.61 2.12 14.86
CA ASP A 192 23.80 1.45 14.31
C ASP A 192 23.95 1.71 12.80
N SER A 193 22.84 1.76 12.05
CA SER A 193 22.84 2.11 10.62
C SER A 193 23.32 3.55 10.40
N ILE A 194 22.82 4.51 11.19
CA ILE A 194 23.23 5.91 11.09
C ILE A 194 24.71 6.08 11.47
N ASP A 195 25.17 5.43 12.54
CA ASP A 195 26.57 5.50 12.96
C ASP A 195 27.51 4.91 11.89
N SER A 196 27.06 3.88 11.17
CA SER A 196 27.83 3.29 10.06
C SER A 196 27.93 4.21 8.84
N GLU A 197 26.86 4.92 8.48
CA GLU A 197 26.86 5.91 7.40
C GLU A 197 27.75 7.11 7.77
N LEU A 198 27.61 7.64 8.99
CA LEU A 198 28.43 8.75 9.48
C LEU A 198 29.92 8.40 9.54
N ALA A 199 30.27 7.17 9.95
CA ALA A 199 31.65 6.70 9.93
C ALA A 199 32.21 6.61 8.50
N SER A 200 31.39 6.19 7.54
CA SER A 200 31.79 6.12 6.13
C SER A 200 32.05 7.51 5.52
N ASP A 201 31.21 8.50 5.85
CA ASP A 201 31.37 9.89 5.43
C ASP A 201 32.62 10.53 6.06
N GLU A 202 32.90 10.23 7.32
CA GLU A 202 34.10 10.73 8.01
C GLU A 202 35.38 10.14 7.40
N ASP A 203 35.40 8.85 7.08
CA ASP A 203 36.52 8.21 6.38
C ASP A 203 36.73 8.77 4.97
N GLU A 204 35.65 9.04 4.22
CA GLU A 204 35.74 9.68 2.91
C GLU A 204 36.31 11.11 3.02
N TYR A 205 35.86 11.88 4.02
CA TYR A 205 36.34 13.22 4.28
C TYR A 205 37.83 13.24 4.70
N GLN A 206 38.27 12.33 5.57
CA GLN A 206 39.68 12.22 5.95
C GLN A 206 40.55 11.79 4.77
N ASN A 207 40.06 10.90 3.89
CA ASN A 207 40.75 10.53 2.66
C ASN A 207 40.81 11.67 1.64
N PHE A 208 39.81 12.53 1.60
CA PHE A 208 39.84 13.77 0.81
C PHE A 208 40.89 14.75 1.35
N LEU A 209 40.91 15.00 2.67
CA LEU A 209 41.91 15.86 3.30
C LEU A 209 43.35 15.35 3.07
N ARG A 210 43.58 14.04 3.22
CA ARG A 210 44.90 13.43 3.02
C ARG A 210 45.37 13.53 1.57
N ARG A 211 44.47 13.37 0.58
CA ARG A 211 44.78 13.58 -0.84
C ARG A 211 45.18 15.03 -1.12
N ASN A 212 44.46 16.00 -0.55
CA ASN A 212 44.74 17.42 -0.73
C ASN A 212 45.97 17.92 0.08
N GLU A 213 46.39 17.19 1.12
CA GLU A 213 47.68 17.42 1.78
C GLU A 213 48.84 16.89 0.94
N LEU A 214 48.71 15.69 0.36
CA LEU A 214 49.72 15.13 -0.56
C LEU A 214 49.88 15.97 -1.84
N GLU A 215 48.80 16.51 -2.38
CA GLU A 215 48.86 17.43 -3.54
C GLU A 215 49.51 18.79 -3.20
N ARG A 216 49.45 19.24 -1.94
CA ARG A 216 50.15 20.46 -1.48
C ARG A 216 51.65 20.23 -1.22
N ASP A 217 52.03 19.03 -0.82
CA ASP A 217 53.44 18.69 -0.61
C ASP A 217 54.17 18.45 -1.94
N GLU A 218 53.49 17.97 -2.99
CA GLU A 218 54.06 17.87 -4.34
C GLU A 218 54.25 19.23 -5.04
N GLU A 219 53.47 20.27 -4.68
CA GLU A 219 53.66 21.64 -5.18
C GLU A 219 54.83 22.40 -4.53
N LEU A 220 55.35 21.93 -3.39
CA LEU A 220 56.45 22.55 -2.65
C LEU A 220 57.85 22.02 -3.01
N ASP A 221 57.94 20.95 -3.80
CA ASP A 221 59.20 20.38 -4.31
C ASP A 221 59.61 20.91 -5.71
N PHE A 222 58.89 21.92 -6.25
CA PHE A 222 59.15 22.51 -7.57
C PHE A 222 59.61 23.98 -7.58
N PHE A 223 60.10 24.51 -6.45
CA PHE A 223 60.76 25.83 -6.37
C PHE A 223 62.12 25.78 -5.66
#